data_AF-A0A0T6LQI0-F1
#
_entry.id   AF-A0A0T6LQI0-F1
#
_cell.length_a   1.000
_cell.length_b   1.000
_cell.length_c   1.000
_cell.angle_alpha   90.00
_cell.angle_beta   90.00
_cell.angle_gamma   90.00
#
_symmetry.space_group_name_H-M   'P 1'
#
loop_
_entity.id
_entity.type
_entity.pdbx_description
1 polymer ?
#
loop_
_entity_poly.entity_id
_entity_poly.type
_entity_poly.pdbx_seq_one_letter_code
_entity_poly.pdbx_strand_id
1 'polypeptide(L)'
;MTVRSFVRRMRPRVERKAAEEIWQLRSMRRRRRAVATNGELRLTTVTGEQVYGRVVNDFSAADAAADNLELVISALERAGATYFLVPSSKLRYTVGVNEADRDRVMAALEEEHGGSAVYIGQPMLGGKLNNAALYLDGKLPAGLNKSRVLRVGQNYLGPSGQLLGGSNLGCDIEFWQDGGILLAGPNGERELAKVQPQASEDVFAQSLVAPRRNRISEVLPAAEQKVATVHVRDREVPTFAPFVAPTVNDVTFPIDVVYTWVDGEEPEMRAKRARYKGEGTADILDKEVNESRYTSHDELKYSLRSLRMYADFIRHIYIVTDGQKPHWLDDSAEGITVVDHRDIFPEGVLPVFNSHAIETRLHHIPGLSDHYLYFNDDVFVGRRITPEHFFHGSGAMRIPVSPLKIGLGKPHAEETATNSASKNVRQLLFEKYGRITINNFMHTPLPQQRATLRELEVMFPEDIARTTASRFRSPQDIAMTAPLLYQYALITGRGFAAKFKFRYVNISRPDADKRLDNLLRTRRFDFFCLNDVNVPPEEREAVSLRMHSFLEEYFPIPSQFEKKS
;
A
#
# COMPACT_ATOMS: atom_id res chain seq x y z
N MET A 1 54.15 24.24 -21.97
CA MET A 1 53.44 22.94 -21.94
C MET A 1 53.66 22.26 -23.30
N THR A 2 54.42 21.16 -23.38
CA THR A 2 54.75 20.53 -24.68
C THR A 2 53.60 19.67 -25.20
N VAL A 3 53.43 19.56 -26.52
CA VAL A 3 52.39 18.71 -27.16
C VAL A 3 52.42 17.27 -26.63
N ARG A 4 53.63 16.71 -26.38
CA ARG A 4 53.81 15.40 -25.73
C ARG A 4 53.21 15.33 -24.32
N SER A 5 53.35 16.38 -23.50
CA SER A 5 52.77 16.43 -22.15
C SER A 5 51.24 16.54 -22.15
N PHE A 6 50.67 17.24 -23.14
CA PHE A 6 49.23 17.36 -23.34
C PHE A 6 48.62 16.03 -23.84
N VAL A 7 49.25 15.39 -24.83
CA VAL A 7 48.84 14.07 -25.35
C VAL A 7 48.94 13.00 -24.25
N ARG A 8 50.00 12.98 -23.43
CA ARG A 8 50.14 12.03 -22.30
C ARG A 8 49.06 12.23 -21.22
N ARG A 9 48.57 13.46 -21.04
CA ARG A 9 47.52 13.79 -20.06
C ARG A 9 46.10 13.56 -20.61
N MET A 10 45.91 13.71 -21.92
CA MET A 10 44.61 13.52 -22.61
C MET A 10 44.33 12.06 -22.99
N ARG A 11 45.37 11.29 -23.32
CA ARG A 11 45.24 9.90 -23.82
C ARG A 11 44.43 8.98 -22.88
N PRO A 12 44.65 8.93 -21.55
CA PRO A 12 43.82 8.12 -20.66
C PRO A 12 42.34 8.55 -20.63
N ARG A 13 42.09 9.85 -20.83
CA ARG A 13 40.73 10.41 -20.84
C ARG A 13 40.00 10.06 -22.14
N VAL A 14 40.70 10.09 -23.27
CA VAL A 14 40.18 9.67 -24.58
C VAL A 14 39.97 8.16 -24.62
N GLU A 15 40.91 7.36 -24.14
CA GLU A 15 40.79 5.89 -24.04
C GLU A 15 39.62 5.49 -23.12
N ARG A 16 39.45 6.18 -21.99
CA ARG A 16 38.30 5.97 -21.10
C ARG A 16 36.97 6.31 -21.77
N LYS A 17 36.89 7.46 -22.47
CA LYS A 17 35.67 7.86 -23.19
C LYS A 17 35.33 6.86 -24.31
N ALA A 18 36.32 6.42 -25.08
CA ALA A 18 36.12 5.41 -26.12
C ALA A 18 35.67 4.05 -25.54
N ALA A 19 36.25 3.63 -24.40
CA ALA A 19 35.84 2.41 -23.71
C ALA A 19 34.40 2.51 -23.16
N GLU A 20 34.00 3.68 -22.65
CA GLU A 20 32.64 3.98 -22.21
C GLU A 20 31.65 3.93 -23.39
N GLU A 21 31.98 4.53 -24.55
CA GLU A 21 31.16 4.48 -25.77
C GLU A 21 31.01 3.04 -26.32
N ILE A 22 32.10 2.27 -26.38
CA ILE A 22 32.05 0.86 -26.80
C ILE A 22 31.21 0.02 -25.85
N TRP A 23 31.32 0.26 -24.53
CA TRP A 23 30.50 -0.42 -23.53
C TRP A 23 29.02 -0.07 -23.67
N GLN A 24 28.68 1.19 -23.94
CA GLN A 24 27.30 1.62 -24.21
C GLN A 24 26.74 0.93 -25.46
N LEU A 25 27.51 0.83 -26.54
CA LEU A 25 27.08 0.12 -27.75
C LEU A 25 26.87 -1.38 -27.50
N ARG A 26 27.78 -2.02 -26.75
CA ARG A 26 27.66 -3.46 -26.40
C ARG A 26 26.47 -3.74 -25.49
N SER A 27 26.26 -2.93 -24.45
CA SER A 27 25.11 -3.05 -23.54
C SER A 27 23.80 -2.83 -24.29
N MET A 28 23.69 -1.80 -25.14
CA MET A 28 22.51 -1.58 -25.99
C MET A 28 22.23 -2.79 -26.89
N ARG A 29 23.27 -3.39 -27.50
CA ARG A 29 23.11 -4.59 -28.34
C ARG A 29 22.64 -5.80 -27.53
N ARG A 30 23.22 -6.04 -26.34
CA ARG A 30 22.79 -7.11 -25.42
C ARG A 30 21.33 -6.93 -25.02
N ARG A 31 20.96 -5.72 -24.61
CA ARG A 31 19.59 -5.36 -24.23
C ARG A 31 18.58 -5.60 -25.36
N ARG A 32 18.87 -5.12 -26.57
CA ARG A 32 18.01 -5.35 -27.75
C ARG A 32 17.86 -6.84 -28.06
N ARG A 33 18.95 -7.60 -28.00
CA ARG A 33 18.91 -9.05 -28.21
C ARG A 33 18.04 -9.73 -27.17
N ALA A 34 18.21 -9.40 -25.89
CA ALA A 34 17.45 -10.02 -24.81
C ALA A 34 15.95 -9.77 -24.94
N VAL A 35 15.52 -8.54 -25.27
CA VAL A 35 14.11 -8.23 -25.56
C VAL A 35 13.59 -9.01 -26.77
N ALA A 36 14.41 -9.20 -27.80
CA ALA A 36 14.01 -9.95 -28.99
C ALA A 36 13.91 -11.47 -28.75
N THR A 37 14.65 -12.00 -27.77
CA THR A 37 14.70 -13.46 -27.51
C THR A 37 13.89 -13.91 -26.29
N ASN A 38 13.50 -12.99 -25.41
CA ASN A 38 12.70 -13.28 -24.22
C ASN A 38 11.35 -12.56 -24.33
N GLY A 39 10.30 -13.32 -24.61
CA GLY A 39 8.94 -12.80 -24.79
C GLY A 39 8.34 -12.14 -23.53
N GLU A 40 8.89 -12.43 -22.35
CA GLU A 40 8.48 -11.82 -21.08
C GLU A 40 9.26 -10.54 -20.78
N LEU A 41 10.36 -10.25 -21.47
CA LEU A 41 11.16 -9.07 -21.21
C LEU A 41 10.71 -7.90 -22.06
N ARG A 42 10.32 -6.79 -21.41
CA ARG A 42 9.92 -5.56 -22.11
C ARG A 42 10.72 -4.35 -21.63
N LEU A 43 10.97 -3.44 -22.56
CA LEU A 43 11.48 -2.08 -22.30
C LEU A 43 10.30 -1.13 -22.16
N THR A 44 10.28 -0.33 -21.10
CA THR A 44 9.28 0.71 -20.86
C THR A 44 9.94 1.98 -20.33
N THR A 45 9.18 3.08 -20.28
CA THR A 45 9.67 4.38 -19.77
C THR A 45 8.97 4.73 -18.47
N VAL A 46 9.72 4.84 -17.38
CA VAL A 46 9.21 5.21 -16.06
C VAL A 46 9.86 6.51 -15.61
N THR A 47 9.04 7.53 -15.34
CA THR A 47 9.53 8.87 -14.92
C THR A 47 10.55 9.52 -15.87
N GLY A 48 10.58 9.12 -17.15
CA GLY A 48 11.55 9.59 -18.16
C GLY A 48 12.80 8.72 -18.28
N GLU A 49 12.93 7.67 -17.48
CA GLU A 49 14.03 6.70 -17.52
C GLU A 49 13.60 5.41 -18.23
N GLN A 50 14.47 4.88 -19.08
CA GLN A 50 14.26 3.60 -19.75
C GLN A 50 14.53 2.45 -18.77
N VAL A 51 13.53 1.63 -18.50
CA VAL A 51 13.61 0.48 -17.60
C VAL A 51 13.19 -0.79 -18.31
N TYR A 52 13.96 -1.85 -18.10
CA TYR A 52 13.63 -3.21 -18.47
C TYR A 52 12.90 -3.89 -17.32
N GLY A 53 11.87 -4.68 -17.64
CA GLY A 53 11.12 -5.44 -16.64
C GLY A 53 10.48 -6.68 -17.24
N ARG A 54 10.10 -7.60 -16.35
CA ARG A 54 9.39 -8.83 -16.69
C ARG A 54 7.89 -8.56 -16.76
N VAL A 55 7.26 -8.90 -17.88
CA VAL A 55 5.82 -8.87 -18.07
C VAL A 55 5.21 -10.04 -17.31
N VAL A 56 4.22 -9.76 -16.48
CA VAL A 56 3.53 -10.76 -15.65
C VAL A 56 2.03 -10.74 -15.92
N ASN A 57 1.41 -11.91 -15.81
CA ASN A 57 -0.03 -12.11 -15.97
C ASN A 57 -0.75 -12.23 -14.61
N ASP A 58 0.00 -12.38 -13.52
CA ASP A 58 -0.48 -12.30 -12.14
C ASP A 58 0.49 -11.44 -11.33
N PHE A 59 -0.03 -10.70 -10.34
CA PHE A 59 0.78 -9.81 -9.53
C PHE A 59 0.11 -9.55 -8.18
N SER A 60 0.85 -9.83 -7.12
CA SER A 60 0.77 -9.06 -5.89
C SER A 60 2.16 -8.49 -5.58
N ALA A 61 2.20 -7.43 -4.78
CA ALA A 61 3.46 -6.87 -4.31
C ALA A 61 4.16 -7.78 -3.27
N ALA A 62 3.44 -8.76 -2.70
CA ALA A 62 3.93 -9.69 -1.68
C ALA A 62 4.77 -10.83 -2.26
N ASP A 63 4.19 -11.75 -3.03
CA ASP A 63 4.29 -11.61 -4.48
C ASP A 63 5.72 -11.43 -5.03
N ALA A 64 5.83 -10.33 -5.77
CA ALA A 64 7.08 -9.80 -6.27
C ALA A 64 8.19 -9.67 -5.21
N ALA A 65 7.87 -9.34 -3.95
CA ALA A 65 8.92 -9.26 -2.92
C ALA A 65 9.52 -10.63 -2.57
N ALA A 66 8.70 -11.68 -2.50
CA ALA A 66 9.13 -13.05 -2.27
C ALA A 66 9.91 -13.59 -3.48
N ASP A 67 9.48 -13.30 -4.71
CA ASP A 67 10.26 -13.61 -5.93
C ASP A 67 11.66 -12.97 -5.87
N ASN A 68 11.75 -11.70 -5.44
CA ASN A 68 13.04 -11.03 -5.32
C ASN A 68 13.92 -11.59 -4.19
N LEU A 69 13.32 -12.12 -3.12
CA LEU A 69 14.05 -12.87 -2.10
C LEU A 69 14.64 -14.15 -2.70
N GLU A 70 13.86 -14.88 -3.49
CA GLU A 70 14.30 -16.13 -4.14
C GLU A 70 15.51 -15.92 -5.05
N LEU A 71 15.50 -14.85 -5.86
CA LEU A 71 16.66 -14.47 -6.69
C LEU A 71 17.95 -14.33 -5.88
N VAL A 72 17.84 -13.82 -4.65
CA VAL A 72 18.98 -13.64 -3.77
C VAL A 72 19.36 -14.95 -3.12
N ILE A 73 18.41 -15.67 -2.52
CA ILE A 73 18.69 -16.93 -1.82
C ILE A 73 19.33 -17.95 -2.75
N SER A 74 18.81 -18.12 -3.97
CA SER A 74 19.39 -19.02 -4.98
C SER A 74 20.88 -18.74 -5.22
N ALA A 75 21.27 -17.47 -5.32
CA ALA A 75 22.67 -17.08 -5.49
C ALA A 75 23.50 -17.32 -4.21
N LEU A 76 22.94 -17.09 -3.02
CA LEU A 76 23.62 -17.33 -1.74
C LEU A 76 23.90 -18.81 -1.51
N GLU A 77 22.95 -19.67 -1.85
CA GLU A 77 23.08 -21.13 -1.73
C GLU A 77 24.12 -21.67 -2.72
N ARG A 78 24.13 -21.17 -3.96
CA ARG A 78 25.19 -21.51 -4.93
C ARG A 78 26.58 -21.07 -4.45
N ALA A 79 26.67 -19.94 -3.75
CA ALA A 79 27.92 -19.49 -3.12
C ALA A 79 28.32 -20.30 -1.86
N GLY A 80 27.43 -21.18 -1.36
CA GLY A 80 27.58 -21.83 -0.06
C GLY A 80 27.62 -20.83 1.10
N ALA A 81 27.07 -19.63 0.93
CA ALA A 81 27.08 -18.57 1.92
C ALA A 81 26.07 -18.86 3.01
N THR A 82 26.46 -18.67 4.28
CA THR A 82 25.47 -18.73 5.37
C THR A 82 24.69 -17.42 5.36
N TYR A 83 23.36 -17.53 5.44
CA TYR A 83 22.48 -16.39 5.41
C TYR A 83 21.33 -16.54 6.41
N PHE A 84 20.71 -15.41 6.74
CA PHE A 84 19.56 -15.35 7.64
C PHE A 84 18.64 -14.20 7.26
N LEU A 85 17.33 -14.33 7.46
CA LEU A 85 16.40 -13.21 7.29
C LEU A 85 16.56 -12.19 8.42
N VAL A 86 16.55 -10.91 8.03
CA VAL A 86 16.60 -9.76 8.93
C VAL A 86 15.26 -9.01 8.84
N PRO A 87 14.59 -8.74 9.96
CA PRO A 87 13.30 -8.04 9.99
C PRO A 87 13.48 -6.53 9.80
N SER A 88 14.09 -6.07 8.72
CA SER A 88 14.40 -4.66 8.45
C SER A 88 13.24 -3.88 7.82
N SER A 89 12.31 -4.55 7.14
CA SER A 89 11.16 -3.92 6.48
C SER A 89 9.94 -4.83 6.46
N LYS A 90 8.76 -4.23 6.36
CA LYS A 90 7.49 -4.93 6.11
C LYS A 90 7.07 -4.97 4.64
N LEU A 91 7.73 -4.18 3.79
CA LEU A 91 7.39 -4.05 2.36
C LEU A 91 8.25 -4.92 1.44
N ARG A 92 9.36 -5.45 1.96
CA ARG A 92 10.36 -6.23 1.26
C ARG A 92 11.16 -7.07 2.23
N TYR A 93 11.85 -8.09 1.72
CA TYR A 93 12.74 -8.92 2.51
C TYR A 93 14.16 -8.32 2.61
N THR A 94 14.88 -8.79 3.62
CA THR A 94 16.29 -8.46 3.83
C THR A 94 16.99 -9.71 4.34
N VAL A 95 18.12 -10.05 3.72
CA VAL A 95 18.98 -11.16 4.16
C VAL A 95 20.28 -10.60 4.72
N GLY A 96 20.70 -11.12 5.86
CA GLY A 96 22.02 -10.92 6.42
C GLY A 96 22.95 -12.02 5.94
N VAL A 97 24.17 -11.64 5.56
CA VAL A 97 25.27 -12.55 5.20
C VAL A 97 26.52 -12.08 5.93
N ASN A 98 27.47 -12.99 6.20
CA ASN A 98 28.73 -12.58 6.79
C ASN A 98 29.55 -11.74 5.78
N GLU A 99 30.15 -10.65 6.21
CA GLU A 99 31.03 -9.79 5.39
C GLU A 99 32.19 -10.58 4.79
N ALA A 100 32.71 -11.60 5.47
CA ALA A 100 33.73 -12.51 4.95
C ALA A 100 33.29 -13.23 3.67
N ASP A 101 31.97 -13.35 3.45
CA ASP A 101 31.38 -14.00 2.28
C ASP A 101 31.13 -13.06 1.11
N ARG A 102 31.49 -11.77 1.25
CA ARG A 102 31.20 -10.75 0.24
C ARG A 102 31.63 -11.14 -1.16
N ASP A 103 32.90 -11.52 -1.33
CA ASP A 103 33.45 -11.76 -2.67
C ASP A 103 32.79 -12.96 -3.35
N ARG A 104 32.51 -14.03 -2.59
CA ARG A 104 31.79 -15.21 -3.11
C ARG A 104 30.33 -14.90 -3.43
N VAL A 105 29.65 -14.12 -2.59
CA VAL A 105 28.27 -13.68 -2.81
C VAL A 105 28.17 -12.80 -4.06
N MET A 106 29.09 -11.84 -4.23
CA MET A 106 29.13 -10.97 -5.41
C MET A 106 29.37 -11.77 -6.69
N ALA A 107 30.31 -12.73 -6.66
CA ALA A 107 30.57 -13.60 -7.81
C ALA A 107 29.35 -14.46 -8.16
N ALA A 108 28.69 -15.08 -7.18
CA ALA A 108 27.52 -15.90 -7.42
C ALA A 108 26.33 -15.09 -7.95
N LEU A 109 26.13 -13.86 -7.47
CA LEU A 109 25.11 -12.97 -8.01
C LEU A 109 25.39 -12.60 -9.48
N GLU A 110 26.64 -12.31 -9.85
CA GLU A 110 27.03 -12.04 -11.23
C GLU A 110 26.86 -13.26 -12.14
N GLU A 111 27.16 -14.46 -11.65
CA GLU A 111 27.01 -15.71 -12.38
C GLU A 111 25.54 -16.10 -12.56
N GLU A 112 24.75 -16.07 -11.49
CA GLU A 112 23.32 -16.44 -11.49
C GLU A 112 22.51 -15.50 -12.39
N HIS A 113 22.72 -14.20 -12.23
CA HIS A 113 21.86 -13.19 -12.85
C HIS A 113 22.47 -12.59 -14.11
N GLY A 114 23.70 -12.97 -14.48
CA GLY A 114 24.40 -12.48 -15.66
C GLY A 114 23.54 -12.61 -16.93
N GLY A 115 23.30 -11.50 -17.63
CA GLY A 115 22.45 -11.52 -18.82
C GLY A 115 20.94 -11.46 -18.56
N SER A 116 20.50 -11.37 -17.30
CA SER A 116 19.08 -11.24 -16.92
C SER A 116 18.66 -9.79 -16.68
N ALA A 117 17.35 -9.54 -16.65
CA ALA A 117 16.77 -8.23 -16.33
C ALA A 117 16.65 -7.96 -14.81
N VAL A 118 17.60 -8.46 -14.03
CA VAL A 118 17.74 -8.20 -12.60
C VAL A 118 18.60 -6.95 -12.39
N TYR A 119 18.16 -6.09 -11.47
CA TYR A 119 18.87 -4.89 -11.06
C TYR A 119 19.58 -5.13 -9.74
N ILE A 120 20.73 -4.47 -9.59
CA ILE A 120 21.46 -4.36 -8.34
C ILE A 120 21.82 -2.90 -8.09
N GLY A 121 21.79 -2.46 -6.84
CA GLY A 121 22.27 -1.14 -6.47
C GLY A 121 22.40 -0.95 -4.97
N GLN A 122 23.01 0.15 -4.56
CA GLN A 122 23.03 0.55 -3.15
C GLN A 122 21.71 1.25 -2.80
N PRO A 123 20.91 0.74 -1.84
CA PRO A 123 19.63 1.35 -1.49
C PRO A 123 19.82 2.71 -0.83
N MET A 124 19.00 3.68 -1.24
CA MET A 124 18.90 5.01 -0.65
C MET A 124 17.52 5.25 -0.02
N LEU A 125 17.42 6.34 0.76
CA LEU A 125 16.15 6.88 1.22
C LEU A 125 15.19 7.09 0.03
N GLY A 126 13.92 6.74 0.24
CA GLY A 126 12.88 6.87 -0.78
C GLY A 126 12.87 5.79 -1.86
N GLY A 127 13.63 4.69 -1.71
CA GLY A 127 13.58 3.54 -2.62
C GLY A 127 14.44 3.66 -3.88
N LYS A 128 15.18 4.77 -4.01
CA LYS A 128 16.17 4.96 -5.08
C LYS A 128 17.38 4.05 -4.88
N LEU A 129 18.07 3.76 -5.98
CA LEU A 129 19.31 3.01 -5.98
C LEU A 129 20.45 3.91 -6.43
N ASN A 130 21.51 3.99 -5.62
CA ASN A 130 22.79 4.55 -6.02
C ASN A 130 23.63 3.47 -6.72
N ASN A 131 24.50 3.85 -7.65
CA ASN A 131 25.30 2.92 -8.45
C ASN A 131 24.45 1.78 -9.05
N ALA A 132 23.21 2.09 -9.46
CA ALA A 132 22.29 1.10 -10.01
C ALA A 132 22.87 0.49 -11.29
N ALA A 133 22.72 -0.83 -11.43
CA ALA A 133 23.19 -1.58 -12.57
C ALA A 133 22.21 -2.70 -12.93
N LEU A 134 22.22 -3.10 -14.20
CA LEU A 134 21.44 -4.19 -14.73
C LEU A 134 22.38 -5.34 -15.08
N TYR A 135 22.14 -6.55 -14.56
CA TYR A 135 23.03 -7.69 -14.84
C TYR A 135 23.13 -8.03 -16.33
N LEU A 136 22.12 -7.68 -17.13
CA LEU A 136 22.12 -7.75 -18.59
C LEU A 136 23.30 -7.01 -19.24
N ASP A 137 23.81 -5.96 -18.60
CA ASP A 137 24.93 -5.19 -19.13
C ASP A 137 26.27 -5.91 -18.95
N GLY A 138 26.33 -6.90 -18.04
CA GLY A 138 27.50 -7.76 -17.78
C GLY A 138 28.73 -7.02 -17.26
N LYS A 139 28.55 -5.86 -16.61
CA LYS A 139 29.59 -5.18 -15.83
C LYS A 139 28.95 -4.41 -14.68
N LEU A 140 29.32 -4.73 -13.45
CA LEU A 140 28.87 -4.01 -12.27
C LEU A 140 29.76 -2.79 -11.94
N PRO A 141 29.20 -1.70 -11.39
CA PRO A 141 29.98 -0.56 -10.90
C PRO A 141 30.87 -0.95 -9.72
N ALA A 142 32.15 -0.56 -9.76
CA ALA A 142 33.10 -0.84 -8.69
C ALA A 142 32.69 -0.28 -7.31
N GLY A 143 31.81 0.73 -7.29
CA GLY A 143 31.25 1.28 -6.05
C GLY A 143 30.37 0.30 -5.27
N LEU A 144 29.79 -0.71 -5.94
CA LEU A 144 28.94 -1.72 -5.28
C LEU A 144 29.75 -2.64 -4.35
N ASN A 145 31.01 -2.94 -4.71
CA ASN A 145 31.87 -3.83 -3.91
C ASN A 145 32.15 -3.28 -2.51
N LYS A 146 32.05 -1.96 -2.32
CA LYS A 146 32.25 -1.31 -1.01
C LYS A 146 30.94 -1.07 -0.25
N SER A 147 29.80 -1.43 -0.84
CA SER A 147 28.50 -1.16 -0.22
C SER A 147 28.21 -2.19 0.87
N ARG A 148 27.94 -1.70 2.08
CA ARG A 148 27.54 -2.57 3.20
C ARG A 148 26.12 -3.13 3.05
N VAL A 149 25.33 -2.53 2.16
CA VAL A 149 23.99 -3.00 1.81
C VAL A 149 23.80 -2.92 0.30
N LEU A 150 23.31 -4.00 -0.30
CA LEU A 150 22.92 -4.06 -1.69
C LEU A 150 21.43 -4.32 -1.77
N ARG A 151 20.78 -3.88 -2.84
CA ARG A 151 19.42 -4.31 -3.18
C ARG A 151 19.46 -4.99 -4.53
N VAL A 152 18.89 -6.18 -4.58
CA VAL A 152 18.72 -6.97 -5.79
C VAL A 152 17.23 -7.13 -6.08
N GLY A 153 16.82 -6.98 -7.33
CA GLY A 153 15.45 -7.29 -7.72
C GLY A 153 15.10 -6.90 -9.15
N GLN A 154 13.88 -7.24 -9.55
CA GLN A 154 13.36 -7.01 -10.90
C GLN A 154 12.27 -5.93 -10.91
N ASN A 155 12.01 -5.39 -12.10
CA ASN A 155 10.81 -4.62 -12.36
C ASN A 155 9.72 -5.54 -12.93
N TYR A 156 8.51 -5.38 -12.42
CA TYR A 156 7.32 -6.16 -12.80
C TYR A 156 6.42 -5.27 -13.63
N LEU A 157 6.11 -5.73 -14.84
CA LEU A 157 5.33 -5.00 -15.82
C LEU A 157 4.00 -5.70 -16.06
N GLY A 158 2.93 -4.94 -16.23
CA GLY A 158 1.66 -5.48 -16.69
C GLY A 158 1.69 -5.84 -18.18
N PRO A 159 0.59 -6.43 -18.70
CA PRO A 159 0.50 -6.87 -20.10
C PRO A 159 0.78 -5.77 -21.15
N SER A 160 0.48 -4.51 -20.83
CA SER A 160 0.74 -3.34 -21.68
C SER A 160 2.12 -2.71 -21.48
N GLY A 161 2.91 -3.20 -20.52
CA GLY A 161 4.25 -2.67 -20.20
C GLY A 161 4.27 -1.58 -19.12
N GLN A 162 3.16 -1.41 -18.40
CA GLN A 162 3.02 -0.52 -17.25
C GLN A 162 3.77 -1.06 -16.02
N LEU A 163 4.45 -0.21 -15.26
CA LEU A 163 5.16 -0.64 -14.05
C LEU A 163 4.17 -0.95 -12.92
N LEU A 164 4.18 -2.18 -12.41
CA LEU A 164 3.38 -2.63 -11.25
C LEU A 164 4.19 -2.63 -9.95
N GLY A 165 5.48 -2.98 -10.04
CA GLY A 165 6.40 -2.98 -8.90
C GLY A 165 7.85 -2.94 -9.37
N GLY A 166 8.75 -2.39 -8.55
CA GLY A 166 10.16 -2.24 -8.93
C GLY A 166 11.10 -2.35 -7.74
N SER A 167 12.13 -1.51 -7.70
CA SER A 167 13.18 -1.53 -6.67
C SER A 167 12.69 -1.38 -5.23
N ASN A 168 11.46 -0.92 -4.99
CA ASN A 168 10.87 -0.86 -3.66
C ASN A 168 10.50 -2.26 -3.10
N LEU A 169 10.35 -3.25 -3.96
CA LEU A 169 10.03 -4.65 -3.62
C LEU A 169 11.25 -5.58 -3.70
N GLY A 170 12.42 -5.09 -4.12
CA GLY A 170 13.65 -5.87 -4.18
C GLY A 170 14.12 -6.35 -2.80
N CYS A 171 14.96 -7.38 -2.78
CA CYS A 171 15.56 -7.93 -1.56
C CYS A 171 16.84 -7.16 -1.20
N ASP A 172 16.95 -6.68 0.04
CA ASP A 172 18.19 -6.10 0.55
C ASP A 172 19.14 -7.24 0.99
N ILE A 173 20.42 -7.15 0.65
CA ILE A 173 21.51 -7.97 1.20
C ILE A 173 22.31 -7.07 2.14
N GLU A 174 22.33 -7.43 3.41
CA GLU A 174 23.13 -6.77 4.44
C GLU A 174 24.37 -7.61 4.72
N PHE A 175 25.56 -6.99 4.62
CA PHE A 175 26.79 -7.64 5.04
C PHE A 175 27.07 -7.34 6.51
N TRP A 176 26.80 -8.34 7.35
CA TRP A 176 26.99 -8.33 8.79
C TRP A 176 28.43 -8.71 9.13
N GLN A 177 29.00 -8.06 10.13
CA GLN A 177 30.40 -8.27 10.49
C GLN A 177 30.51 -8.93 11.86
N ASP A 178 31.54 -9.75 12.03
CA ASP A 178 31.95 -10.22 13.35
C ASP A 178 32.44 -9.03 14.19
N GLY A 179 31.89 -8.90 15.40
CA GLY A 179 32.19 -7.77 16.26
C GLY A 179 33.63 -7.78 16.78
N GLY A 180 34.25 -8.95 16.96
CA GLY A 180 35.66 -9.08 17.31
C GLY A 180 36.57 -8.57 16.19
N ILE A 181 36.24 -8.90 14.94
CA ILE A 181 36.94 -8.35 13.76
C ILE A 181 36.76 -6.83 13.68
N LEU A 182 35.54 -6.32 13.92
CA LEU A 182 35.29 -4.88 13.93
C LEU A 182 36.07 -4.15 15.01
N LEU A 183 36.09 -4.72 16.23
CA LEU A 183 36.75 -4.15 17.40
C LEU A 183 38.28 -4.09 17.21
N ALA A 184 38.87 -5.13 16.61
CA ALA A 184 40.29 -5.16 16.26
C ALA A 184 40.65 -4.21 15.10
N GLY A 185 39.66 -3.71 14.36
CA GLY A 185 39.83 -2.82 13.22
C GLY A 185 40.17 -1.37 13.62
N PRO A 186 40.63 -0.55 12.66
CA PRO A 186 41.04 0.84 12.91
C PRO A 186 39.90 1.77 13.39
N ASN A 187 38.65 1.32 13.30
CA ASN A 187 37.47 2.05 13.76
C ASN A 187 36.76 1.35 14.94
N GLY A 188 37.38 0.35 15.57
CA GLY A 188 36.73 -0.51 16.58
C GLY A 188 36.07 0.25 17.71
N GLU A 189 36.82 1.15 18.37
CA GLU A 189 36.28 2.01 19.44
C GLU A 189 35.06 2.83 18.97
N ARG A 190 35.10 3.33 17.74
CA ARG A 190 34.01 4.12 17.16
C ARG A 190 32.79 3.26 16.85
N GLU A 191 32.97 2.03 16.37
CA GLU A 191 31.86 1.11 16.12
C GLU A 191 31.21 0.66 17.44
N LEU A 192 32.01 0.33 18.46
CA LEU A 192 31.52 0.00 19.80
C LEU A 192 30.76 1.18 20.43
N ALA A 193 31.26 2.41 20.30
CA ALA A 193 30.60 3.60 20.83
C ALA A 193 29.21 3.86 20.24
N LYS A 194 28.89 3.33 19.03
CA LYS A 194 27.55 3.49 18.44
C LYS A 194 26.47 2.69 19.17
N VAL A 195 26.88 1.62 19.85
CA VAL A 195 25.98 0.63 20.45
C VAL A 195 26.08 0.63 21.97
N GLN A 196 27.05 1.31 22.57
CA GLN A 196 27.05 1.59 24.00
C GLN A 196 25.90 2.54 24.38
N PRO A 197 25.26 2.34 25.57
CA PRO A 197 25.55 1.34 26.58
C PRO A 197 24.82 -0.01 26.37
N GLN A 198 24.21 -0.25 25.20
CA GLN A 198 23.38 -1.44 24.95
C GLN A 198 24.21 -2.74 24.91
N ALA A 199 25.46 -2.68 24.43
CA ALA A 199 26.41 -3.79 24.43
C ALA A 199 27.73 -3.38 25.11
N SER A 200 28.23 -4.24 26.01
CA SER A 200 29.60 -4.13 26.52
C SER A 200 30.60 -4.55 25.43
N GLU A 201 31.88 -4.25 25.63
CA GLU A 201 32.95 -4.67 24.72
C GLU A 201 32.99 -6.19 24.53
N ASP A 202 32.88 -6.97 25.61
CA ASP A 202 32.88 -8.44 25.56
C ASP A 202 31.68 -8.99 24.76
N VAL A 203 30.49 -8.42 24.97
CA VAL A 203 29.30 -8.81 24.22
C VAL A 203 29.48 -8.45 22.75
N PHE A 204 29.95 -7.24 22.46
CA PHE A 204 30.18 -6.77 21.11
C PHE A 204 31.17 -7.66 20.37
N ALA A 205 32.29 -8.01 21.00
CA ALA A 205 33.33 -8.85 20.41
C ALA A 205 32.84 -10.24 19.96
N GLN A 206 31.78 -10.76 20.59
CA GLN A 206 31.18 -12.06 20.27
C GLN A 206 29.88 -11.95 19.45
N SER A 207 29.53 -10.76 18.99
CA SER A 207 28.26 -10.52 18.30
C SER A 207 28.41 -10.46 16.79
N LEU A 208 27.31 -10.74 16.07
CA LEU A 208 27.15 -10.27 14.70
C LEU A 208 26.64 -8.83 14.72
N VAL A 209 27.30 -7.95 13.98
CA VAL A 209 27.02 -6.51 13.96
C VAL A 209 26.44 -6.10 12.60
N ALA A 210 25.26 -5.50 12.64
CA ALA A 210 24.52 -5.10 11.46
C ALA A 210 25.20 -3.92 10.73
N PRO A 211 25.06 -3.82 9.39
CA PRO A 211 25.62 -2.69 8.66
C PRO A 211 24.86 -1.39 8.83
N ARG A 212 23.64 -1.45 9.37
CA ARG A 212 22.72 -0.33 9.62
C ARG A 212 21.74 -0.69 10.73
N ARG A 213 21.02 0.32 11.23
CA ARG A 213 19.88 0.13 12.13
C ARG A 213 18.79 -0.72 11.49
N ASN A 214 18.25 -1.67 12.23
CA ASN A 214 17.10 -2.48 11.85
C ASN A 214 16.04 -2.46 12.98
N ARG A 215 14.96 -3.25 12.82
CA ARG A 215 13.80 -3.18 13.74
C ARG A 215 14.00 -3.92 15.06
N ILE A 216 14.97 -4.83 15.14
CA ILE A 216 15.14 -5.71 16.30
C ILE A 216 16.49 -5.49 16.98
N SER A 217 17.61 -5.72 16.28
CA SER A 217 18.92 -5.56 16.90
C SER A 217 20.04 -5.21 15.92
N GLU A 218 20.80 -4.16 16.25
CA GLU A 218 22.04 -3.77 15.57
C GLU A 218 23.23 -4.66 15.93
N VAL A 219 23.17 -5.33 17.09
CA VAL A 219 24.20 -6.21 17.64
C VAL A 219 23.51 -7.47 18.10
N LEU A 220 23.77 -8.59 17.46
CA LEU A 220 23.16 -9.87 17.80
C LEU A 220 24.16 -10.72 18.61
N PRO A 221 24.00 -10.81 19.95
CA PRO A 221 24.92 -11.54 20.80
C PRO A 221 24.96 -13.02 20.47
N ALA A 222 26.11 -13.68 20.65
CA ALA A 222 26.27 -15.12 20.44
C ALA A 222 25.17 -15.96 21.14
N ALA A 223 24.80 -15.57 22.38
CA ALA A 223 23.76 -16.26 23.15
C ALA A 223 22.37 -16.22 22.49
N GLU A 224 22.12 -15.24 21.63
CA GLU A 224 20.85 -15.02 20.93
C GLU A 224 20.88 -15.46 19.45
N GLN A 225 22.03 -15.92 18.96
CA GLN A 225 22.19 -16.51 17.62
C GLN A 225 21.64 -17.95 17.54
N LYS A 226 20.50 -18.19 18.19
CA LYS A 226 19.78 -19.47 18.14
C LYS A 226 19.02 -19.53 16.81
N VAL A 227 19.39 -20.49 15.96
CA VAL A 227 18.76 -20.67 14.64
C VAL A 227 17.27 -20.93 14.80
N ALA A 228 16.49 -20.25 13.97
CA ALA A 228 15.07 -20.46 13.77
C ALA A 228 14.75 -20.41 12.27
N THR A 229 13.53 -20.77 11.89
CA THR A 229 13.07 -20.68 10.50
C THR A 229 11.78 -19.88 10.41
N VAL A 230 11.58 -19.22 9.29
CA VAL A 230 10.30 -18.59 8.92
C VAL A 230 9.89 -19.07 7.54
N HIS A 231 8.59 -19.22 7.34
CA HIS A 231 8.04 -19.59 6.05
C HIS A 231 7.82 -18.33 5.20
N VAL A 232 8.39 -18.32 4.00
CA VAL A 232 8.10 -17.35 2.96
C VAL A 232 7.50 -18.10 1.79
N ARG A 233 6.17 -18.03 1.64
CA ARG A 233 5.39 -18.96 0.80
C ARG A 233 5.75 -20.41 1.16
N ASP A 234 6.17 -21.20 0.18
CA ASP A 234 6.50 -22.62 0.33
C ASP A 234 7.94 -22.87 0.79
N ARG A 235 8.71 -21.82 1.08
CA ARG A 235 10.12 -21.93 1.45
C ARG A 235 10.35 -21.66 2.93
N GLU A 236 11.07 -22.57 3.58
CA GLU A 236 11.68 -22.32 4.89
C GLU A 236 12.97 -21.52 4.72
N VAL A 237 13.06 -20.39 5.41
CA VAL A 237 14.21 -19.49 5.33
C VAL A 237 14.83 -19.35 6.72
N PRO A 238 16.15 -19.55 6.87
CA PRO A 238 16.83 -19.43 8.17
C PRO A 238 16.76 -18.01 8.72
N THR A 239 16.68 -17.90 10.03
CA THR A 239 16.79 -16.66 10.80
C THR A 239 17.25 -16.96 12.22
N PHE A 240 17.17 -16.00 13.13
CA PHE A 240 17.45 -16.18 14.56
C PHE A 240 16.17 -16.03 15.38
N ALA A 241 16.07 -16.73 16.51
CA ALA A 241 14.87 -16.74 17.35
C ALA A 241 14.33 -15.34 17.71
N PRO A 242 15.17 -14.34 18.07
CA PRO A 242 14.68 -12.98 18.34
C PRO A 242 14.07 -12.27 17.12
N PHE A 243 14.42 -12.69 15.91
CA PHE A 243 13.93 -12.09 14.66
C PHE A 243 12.59 -12.67 14.20
N VAL A 244 12.14 -13.77 14.78
CA VAL A 244 10.82 -14.38 14.50
C VAL A 244 9.73 -13.72 15.32
N ALA A 245 10.03 -13.33 16.57
CA ALA A 245 9.03 -12.83 17.50
C ALA A 245 8.45 -11.48 17.03
N PRO A 246 7.11 -11.32 17.03
CA PRO A 246 6.50 -10.02 16.78
C PRO A 246 6.85 -9.04 17.91
N THR A 247 7.12 -7.80 17.54
CA THR A 247 7.31 -6.68 18.46
C THR A 247 5.96 -6.08 18.87
N VAL A 248 5.97 -5.27 19.92
CA VAL A 248 4.80 -4.47 20.35
C VAL A 248 4.25 -3.52 19.28
N ASN A 249 5.02 -3.27 18.22
CA ASN A 249 4.61 -2.41 17.10
C ASN A 249 3.97 -3.21 15.96
N ASP A 250 4.08 -4.53 15.96
CA ASP A 250 3.53 -5.40 14.93
C ASP A 250 2.04 -5.61 15.15
N VAL A 251 1.26 -5.48 14.08
CA VAL A 251 -0.15 -5.86 14.09
C VAL A 251 -0.26 -7.35 13.83
N THR A 252 -0.84 -8.08 14.77
CA THR A 252 -0.94 -9.56 14.76
C THR A 252 -2.38 -10.08 14.76
N PHE A 253 -3.37 -9.18 14.77
CA PHE A 253 -4.78 -9.51 14.67
C PHE A 253 -5.28 -9.45 13.22
N PRO A 254 -6.34 -10.20 12.86
CA PRO A 254 -6.88 -10.21 11.51
C PRO A 254 -7.55 -8.88 11.15
N ILE A 255 -7.44 -8.48 9.88
CA ILE A 255 -8.11 -7.30 9.32
C ILE A 255 -8.98 -7.71 8.15
N ASP A 256 -10.26 -7.34 8.20
CA ASP A 256 -11.19 -7.51 7.08
C ASP A 256 -11.41 -6.19 6.34
N VAL A 257 -12.06 -6.25 5.17
CA VAL A 257 -12.58 -5.09 4.45
C VAL A 257 -14.09 -5.18 4.36
N VAL A 258 -14.77 -4.04 4.52
CA VAL A 258 -16.19 -3.87 4.25
C VAL A 258 -16.35 -2.79 3.17
N TYR A 259 -16.95 -3.16 2.05
CA TYR A 259 -17.39 -2.24 1.00
C TYR A 259 -18.89 -1.98 1.15
N THR A 260 -19.32 -0.77 0.80
CA THR A 260 -20.72 -0.48 0.47
C THR A 260 -20.82 -0.24 -1.03
N TRP A 261 -21.76 -0.90 -1.70
CA TRP A 261 -21.94 -0.77 -3.14
C TRP A 261 -23.41 -0.84 -3.53
N VAL A 262 -23.78 -0.07 -4.56
CA VAL A 262 -25.10 -0.04 -5.17
C VAL A 262 -24.95 0.27 -6.66
N ASP A 263 -25.75 -0.38 -7.51
CA ASP A 263 -25.92 0.05 -8.89
C ASP A 263 -27.20 0.87 -9.00
N GLY A 264 -27.09 2.20 -9.17
CA GLY A 264 -28.29 3.02 -9.29
C GLY A 264 -28.83 3.16 -10.70
N GLU A 265 -28.21 2.54 -11.71
CA GLU A 265 -28.84 2.39 -13.03
C GLU A 265 -29.77 1.18 -13.09
N GLU A 266 -29.71 0.27 -12.11
CA GLU A 266 -30.60 -0.89 -12.06
C GLU A 266 -32.08 -0.46 -11.98
N PRO A 267 -32.94 -0.88 -12.93
CA PRO A 267 -34.32 -0.41 -13.00
C PRO A 267 -35.14 -0.67 -11.74
N GLU A 268 -34.94 -1.82 -11.09
CA GLU A 268 -35.62 -2.17 -9.85
C GLU A 268 -35.25 -1.22 -8.71
N MET A 269 -33.96 -0.88 -8.59
CA MET A 269 -33.47 0.04 -7.57
C MET A 269 -33.97 1.48 -7.81
N ARG A 270 -33.95 1.94 -9.07
CA ARG A 270 -34.54 3.25 -9.45
C ARG A 270 -36.02 3.32 -9.11
N ALA A 271 -36.79 2.28 -9.45
CA ALA A 271 -38.22 2.21 -9.16
C ALA A 271 -38.48 2.15 -7.64
N LYS A 272 -37.71 1.34 -6.90
CA LYS A 272 -37.79 1.23 -5.44
C LYS A 272 -37.52 2.59 -4.80
N ARG A 273 -36.44 3.29 -5.16
CA ARG A 273 -36.10 4.61 -4.63
C ARG A 273 -37.13 5.69 -4.99
N ALA A 274 -37.66 5.67 -6.22
CA ALA A 274 -38.67 6.63 -6.68
C ALA A 274 -39.97 6.53 -5.87
N ARG A 275 -40.39 5.32 -5.47
CA ARG A 275 -41.60 5.11 -4.63
C ARG A 275 -41.53 5.84 -3.29
N TYR A 276 -40.34 5.99 -2.70
CA TYR A 276 -40.16 6.61 -1.39
C TYR A 276 -39.67 8.07 -1.44
N LYS A 277 -39.35 8.61 -2.63
CA LYS A 277 -38.73 9.94 -2.79
C LYS A 277 -39.57 11.09 -2.19
N GLY A 278 -40.89 10.91 -2.06
CA GLY A 278 -41.80 11.89 -1.43
C GLY A 278 -41.85 11.86 0.12
N GLU A 279 -41.17 10.91 0.77
CA GLU A 279 -41.24 10.71 2.22
C GLU A 279 -40.09 11.36 3.02
N GLY A 280 -39.11 12.01 2.37
CA GLY A 280 -37.88 12.40 3.08
C GLY A 280 -37.02 13.53 2.49
N THR A 281 -37.53 14.38 1.60
CA THR A 281 -36.76 15.50 1.02
C THR A 281 -36.95 16.81 1.80
N ALA A 282 -36.59 16.82 3.10
CA ALA A 282 -36.44 18.08 3.82
C ALA A 282 -34.99 18.58 3.66
N ASP A 283 -34.82 19.67 2.92
CA ASP A 283 -33.67 20.58 2.97
C ASP A 283 -32.26 19.98 2.73
N ILE A 284 -32.09 19.17 1.67
CA ILE A 284 -30.76 18.77 1.19
C ILE A 284 -30.47 19.41 -0.17
N LEU A 285 -29.24 19.88 -0.35
CA LEU A 285 -28.74 20.39 -1.63
C LEU A 285 -29.04 19.42 -2.79
N ASP A 286 -29.61 19.94 -3.89
CA ASP A 286 -29.87 19.19 -5.14
C ASP A 286 -28.66 18.39 -5.65
N LYS A 287 -27.44 18.87 -5.35
CA LYS A 287 -26.17 18.22 -5.70
C LYS A 287 -25.93 16.88 -4.98
N GLU A 288 -26.68 16.55 -3.93
CA GLU A 288 -26.63 15.23 -3.27
C GLU A 288 -27.65 14.23 -3.85
N VAL A 289 -28.58 14.71 -4.68
CA VAL A 289 -29.62 13.90 -5.33
C VAL A 289 -29.28 13.57 -6.79
N ASN A 290 -28.22 14.19 -7.34
CA ASN A 290 -27.86 14.13 -8.76
C ASN A 290 -27.61 12.69 -9.26
N GLU A 291 -28.17 12.34 -10.42
CA GLU A 291 -28.14 11.00 -11.03
C GLU A 291 -26.72 10.52 -11.33
N SER A 292 -25.78 11.42 -11.65
CA SER A 292 -24.38 11.06 -11.94
C SER A 292 -23.68 10.38 -10.76
N ARG A 293 -24.16 10.55 -9.52
CA ARG A 293 -23.57 9.90 -8.33
C ARG A 293 -23.85 8.40 -8.25
N TYR A 294 -24.69 7.87 -9.13
CA TYR A 294 -25.15 6.48 -9.06
C TYR A 294 -24.80 5.65 -10.31
N THR A 295 -24.07 6.24 -11.26
CA THR A 295 -23.56 5.52 -12.43
C THR A 295 -22.35 4.70 -12.00
N SER A 296 -22.41 3.37 -12.16
CA SER A 296 -21.28 2.48 -11.90
C SER A 296 -20.34 2.43 -13.11
N HIS A 297 -19.05 2.67 -12.89
CA HIS A 297 -17.96 2.53 -13.86
C HIS A 297 -17.05 1.33 -13.57
N ASP A 298 -17.58 0.32 -12.86
CA ASP A 298 -16.83 -0.83 -12.33
C ASP A 298 -15.75 -0.44 -11.30
N GLU A 299 -15.89 0.68 -10.58
CA GLU A 299 -14.91 1.15 -9.59
C GLU A 299 -14.64 0.06 -8.55
N LEU A 300 -15.69 -0.61 -8.05
CA LEU A 300 -15.56 -1.73 -7.12
C LEU A 300 -14.64 -2.83 -7.67
N LYS A 301 -14.75 -3.18 -8.96
CA LYS A 301 -13.89 -4.19 -9.62
C LYS A 301 -12.43 -3.83 -9.47
N TYR A 302 -12.07 -2.61 -9.82
CA TYR A 302 -10.68 -2.15 -9.75
C TYR A 302 -10.22 -1.86 -8.32
N SER A 303 -11.13 -1.52 -7.41
CA SER A 303 -10.83 -1.41 -5.98
C SER A 303 -10.44 -2.78 -5.41
N LEU A 304 -11.17 -3.85 -5.77
CA LEU A 304 -10.81 -5.24 -5.43
C LEU A 304 -9.48 -5.67 -6.07
N ARG A 305 -9.23 -5.34 -7.34
CA ARG A 305 -7.91 -5.56 -7.97
C ARG A 305 -6.81 -4.84 -7.20
N SER A 306 -7.05 -3.60 -6.75
CA SER A 306 -6.08 -2.83 -5.96
C SER A 306 -5.72 -3.49 -4.63
N LEU A 307 -6.70 -4.11 -3.95
CA LEU A 307 -6.47 -4.90 -2.74
C LEU A 307 -5.62 -6.13 -3.04
N ARG A 308 -5.99 -6.94 -4.05
CA ARG A 308 -5.22 -8.13 -4.47
C ARG A 308 -3.76 -7.77 -4.78
N MET A 309 -3.53 -6.66 -5.47
CA MET A 309 -2.19 -6.25 -5.89
C MET A 309 -1.34 -5.70 -4.73
N TYR A 310 -1.94 -5.06 -3.73
CA TYR A 310 -1.18 -4.21 -2.80
C TYR A 310 -1.50 -4.35 -1.30
N ALA A 311 -2.47 -5.17 -0.91
CA ALA A 311 -2.91 -5.36 0.48
C ALA A 311 -3.03 -6.86 0.85
N ASP A 312 -1.91 -7.56 0.89
CA ASP A 312 -1.77 -9.01 1.13
C ASP A 312 -2.16 -9.49 2.54
N PHE A 313 -2.52 -8.58 3.43
CA PHE A 313 -2.85 -8.87 4.83
C PHE A 313 -4.36 -8.96 5.10
N ILE A 314 -5.20 -8.68 4.10
CA ILE A 314 -6.65 -8.73 4.25
C ILE A 314 -7.08 -10.18 4.37
N ARG A 315 -7.80 -10.50 5.46
CA ARG A 315 -8.33 -11.83 5.73
C ARG A 315 -9.58 -12.12 4.90
N HIS A 316 -10.55 -11.20 4.91
CA HIS A 316 -11.85 -11.38 4.27
C HIS A 316 -12.42 -10.05 3.76
N ILE A 317 -13.19 -10.11 2.68
CA ILE A 317 -13.87 -8.95 2.07
C ILE A 317 -15.38 -9.15 2.17
N TYR A 318 -16.09 -8.17 2.70
CA TYR A 318 -17.54 -8.12 2.73
C TYR A 318 -18.03 -7.01 1.80
N ILE A 319 -18.99 -7.29 0.92
CA ILE A 319 -19.63 -6.29 0.06
C ILE A 319 -21.08 -6.16 0.52
N VAL A 320 -21.42 -5.03 1.12
CA VAL A 320 -22.77 -4.73 1.61
C VAL A 320 -23.58 -4.09 0.48
N THR A 321 -24.72 -4.71 0.15
CA THR A 321 -25.60 -4.28 -0.95
C THR A 321 -27.09 -4.33 -0.56
N ASP A 322 -27.94 -3.71 -1.38
CA ASP A 322 -29.41 -3.80 -1.27
C ASP A 322 -29.98 -4.91 -2.18
N GLY A 323 -29.46 -6.14 -2.03
CA GLY A 323 -29.87 -7.31 -2.82
C GLY A 323 -29.23 -7.43 -4.19
N GLN A 324 -28.41 -6.45 -4.58
CA GLN A 324 -27.72 -6.41 -5.86
C GLN A 324 -26.38 -7.16 -5.80
N LYS A 325 -25.93 -7.63 -6.98
CA LYS A 325 -24.60 -8.22 -7.17
C LYS A 325 -24.00 -7.71 -8.48
N PRO A 326 -22.73 -7.25 -8.50
CA PRO A 326 -22.06 -6.89 -9.74
C PRO A 326 -22.00 -8.10 -10.69
N HIS A 327 -22.32 -7.89 -11.97
CA HIS A 327 -22.42 -8.98 -12.95
C HIS A 327 -21.10 -9.74 -13.15
N TRP A 328 -19.95 -9.07 -12.98
CA TRP A 328 -18.60 -9.62 -13.10
C TRP A 328 -18.10 -10.34 -11.84
N LEU A 329 -18.75 -10.17 -10.69
CA LEU A 329 -18.28 -10.69 -9.40
C LEU A 329 -18.53 -12.20 -9.29
N ASP A 330 -17.48 -12.96 -9.01
CA ASP A 330 -17.56 -14.33 -8.51
C ASP A 330 -17.68 -14.31 -6.98
N ASP A 331 -18.93 -14.37 -6.50
CA ASP A 331 -19.25 -14.38 -5.07
C ASP A 331 -19.08 -15.77 -4.41
N SER A 332 -18.64 -16.77 -5.18
CA SER A 332 -18.25 -18.09 -4.67
C SER A 332 -16.76 -18.21 -4.38
N ALA A 333 -15.97 -17.22 -4.78
CA ALA A 333 -14.53 -17.18 -4.53
C ALA A 333 -14.21 -17.13 -3.02
N GLU A 334 -13.11 -17.78 -2.62
CA GLU A 334 -12.67 -17.77 -1.23
C GLU A 334 -12.26 -16.35 -0.78
N GLY A 335 -12.66 -15.96 0.43
CA GLY A 335 -12.30 -14.69 1.05
C GLY A 335 -13.21 -13.51 0.69
N ILE A 336 -14.35 -13.74 0.04
CA ILE A 336 -15.36 -12.70 -0.23
C ILE A 336 -16.77 -13.13 0.18
N THR A 337 -17.60 -12.19 0.60
CA THR A 337 -19.02 -12.43 0.92
C THR A 337 -19.86 -11.22 0.58
N VAL A 338 -20.93 -11.42 -0.19
CA VAL A 338 -21.97 -10.41 -0.39
C VAL A 338 -22.93 -10.47 0.79
N VAL A 339 -23.13 -9.34 1.46
CA VAL A 339 -24.02 -9.18 2.61
C VAL A 339 -25.18 -8.30 2.20
N ASP A 340 -26.41 -8.77 2.43
CA ASP A 340 -27.59 -7.98 2.15
C ASP A 340 -27.90 -7.05 3.33
N HIS A 341 -28.45 -5.87 3.06
CA HIS A 341 -28.95 -4.98 4.11
C HIS A 341 -29.88 -5.70 5.11
N ARG A 342 -30.70 -6.65 4.64
CA ARG A 342 -31.61 -7.46 5.48
C ARG A 342 -30.89 -8.27 6.55
N ASP A 343 -29.62 -8.59 6.36
CA ASP A 343 -28.84 -9.39 7.29
C ASP A 343 -28.31 -8.57 8.49
N ILE A 344 -28.25 -7.24 8.36
CA ILE A 344 -27.63 -6.35 9.34
C ILE A 344 -28.56 -5.26 9.88
N PHE A 345 -29.67 -4.97 9.21
CA PHE A 345 -30.67 -4.01 9.66
C PHE A 345 -31.72 -4.63 10.58
N PRO A 346 -32.27 -3.86 11.56
CA PRO A 346 -33.45 -4.27 12.30
C PRO A 346 -34.67 -4.47 11.40
N GLU A 347 -35.58 -5.35 11.82
CA GLU A 347 -36.85 -5.59 11.13
C GLU A 347 -37.69 -4.31 11.01
N GLY A 348 -38.35 -4.12 9.86
CA GLY A 348 -39.24 -2.98 9.62
C GLY A 348 -38.57 -1.65 9.25
N VAL A 349 -37.23 -1.58 9.26
CA VAL A 349 -36.49 -0.34 8.90
C VAL A 349 -36.33 -0.17 7.39
N LEU A 350 -36.04 -1.26 6.69
CA LEU A 350 -35.77 -1.25 5.25
C LEU A 350 -37.02 -0.89 4.42
N PRO A 351 -36.86 -0.25 3.25
CA PRO A 351 -35.58 0.07 2.59
C PRO A 351 -34.98 1.40 3.03
N VAL A 352 -33.65 1.47 2.99
CA VAL A 352 -32.87 2.70 3.21
C VAL A 352 -31.91 2.93 2.03
N PHE A 353 -31.76 4.20 1.65
CA PHE A 353 -30.87 4.69 0.59
C PHE A 353 -29.83 5.68 1.14
N ASN A 354 -29.79 5.84 2.46
CA ASN A 354 -28.94 6.78 3.15
C ASN A 354 -27.62 6.09 3.55
N SER A 355 -26.50 6.58 3.03
CA SER A 355 -25.18 6.08 3.40
C SER A 355 -24.92 6.19 4.91
N HIS A 356 -25.36 7.26 5.58
CA HIS A 356 -25.21 7.40 7.03
C HIS A 356 -25.98 6.30 7.78
N ALA A 357 -27.18 5.93 7.32
CA ALA A 357 -27.95 4.84 7.89
C ALA A 357 -27.25 3.49 7.71
N ILE A 358 -26.76 3.18 6.50
CA ILE A 358 -26.02 1.94 6.19
C ILE A 358 -24.76 1.84 7.07
N GLU A 359 -24.03 2.94 7.20
CA GLU A 359 -22.83 3.04 8.05
C GLU A 359 -23.10 2.70 9.52
N THR A 360 -24.31 2.93 10.04
CA THR A 360 -24.65 2.55 11.41
C THR A 360 -24.75 1.05 11.65
N ARG A 361 -24.77 0.23 10.59
CA ARG A 361 -25.04 -1.21 10.68
C ARG A 361 -23.87 -2.11 10.26
N LEU A 362 -22.82 -1.55 9.64
CA LEU A 362 -21.70 -2.34 9.10
C LEU A 362 -21.02 -3.25 10.14
N HIS A 363 -20.91 -2.83 11.39
CA HIS A 363 -20.26 -3.62 12.45
C HIS A 363 -21.12 -4.79 12.99
N HIS A 364 -22.33 -4.99 12.43
CA HIS A 364 -23.20 -6.15 12.72
C HIS A 364 -22.98 -7.34 11.80
N ILE A 365 -22.14 -7.21 10.76
CA ILE A 365 -21.84 -8.31 9.84
C ILE A 365 -21.34 -9.54 10.62
N PRO A 366 -22.00 -10.71 10.49
CA PRO A 366 -21.54 -11.95 11.12
C PRO A 366 -20.13 -12.34 10.64
N GLY A 367 -19.26 -12.76 11.57
CA GLY A 367 -17.89 -13.18 11.26
C GLY A 367 -16.86 -12.05 11.09
N LEU A 368 -17.31 -10.79 10.97
CA LEU A 368 -16.43 -9.62 10.83
C LEU A 368 -15.43 -9.52 11.99
N SER A 369 -14.17 -9.24 11.67
CA SER A 369 -13.10 -8.99 12.65
C SER A 369 -13.42 -7.77 13.52
N ASP A 370 -12.84 -7.71 14.71
CA ASP A 370 -12.92 -6.49 15.52
C ASP A 370 -12.23 -5.32 14.82
N HIS A 371 -11.13 -5.58 14.10
CA HIS A 371 -10.41 -4.60 13.30
C HIS A 371 -10.75 -4.83 11.83
N TYR A 372 -11.35 -3.84 11.18
CA TYR A 372 -11.65 -3.90 9.75
C TYR A 372 -11.45 -2.54 9.09
N LEU A 373 -11.41 -2.52 7.76
CA LEU A 373 -11.35 -1.29 6.97
C LEU A 373 -12.68 -1.10 6.27
N TYR A 374 -13.30 0.07 6.42
CA TYR A 374 -14.43 0.48 5.60
C TYR A 374 -13.91 1.19 4.34
N PHE A 375 -14.39 0.74 3.18
CA PHE A 375 -14.10 1.30 1.86
C PHE A 375 -15.39 1.78 1.19
N ASN A 376 -15.30 2.96 0.57
CA ASN A 376 -16.14 3.25 -0.59
C ASN A 376 -15.51 2.59 -1.83
N ASP A 377 -16.35 2.26 -2.80
CA ASP A 377 -15.94 1.64 -4.07
C ASP A 377 -15.03 2.53 -4.92
N ASP A 378 -15.14 3.85 -4.77
CA ASP A 378 -14.32 4.87 -5.44
C ASP A 378 -12.92 5.11 -4.82
N VAL A 379 -12.53 4.31 -3.80
CA VAL A 379 -11.23 4.38 -3.12
C VAL A 379 -10.33 3.22 -3.54
N PHE A 380 -9.09 3.53 -3.89
CA PHE A 380 -8.12 2.56 -4.42
C PHE A 380 -6.80 2.56 -3.65
N VAL A 381 -6.17 1.39 -3.52
CA VAL A 381 -4.81 1.22 -3.01
C VAL A 381 -3.80 1.44 -4.14
N GLY A 382 -2.96 2.47 -4.03
CA GLY A 382 -2.04 2.87 -5.11
C GLY A 382 -0.68 2.17 -5.10
N ARG A 383 -0.28 1.60 -3.96
CA ARG A 383 1.01 0.91 -3.78
C ARG A 383 0.94 -0.04 -2.59
N ARG A 384 1.91 -0.94 -2.45
CA ARG A 384 1.98 -1.87 -1.31
C ARG A 384 1.84 -1.14 0.03
N ILE A 385 0.86 -1.57 0.81
CA ILE A 385 0.55 -1.12 2.18
C ILE A 385 0.67 -2.30 3.14
N THR A 386 0.55 -2.03 4.44
CA THR A 386 0.66 -3.02 5.52
C THR A 386 -0.39 -2.73 6.60
N PRO A 387 -0.72 -3.68 7.49
CA PRO A 387 -1.62 -3.45 8.62
C PRO A 387 -1.29 -2.19 9.43
N GLU A 388 0.00 -1.90 9.61
CA GLU A 388 0.50 -0.78 10.41
C GLU A 388 0.26 0.60 9.76
N HIS A 389 -0.27 0.65 8.54
CA HIS A 389 -0.81 1.88 7.98
C HIS A 389 -2.10 2.31 8.72
N PHE A 390 -2.86 1.34 9.23
CA PHE A 390 -4.22 1.54 9.75
C PHE A 390 -4.34 1.35 11.25
N PHE A 391 -3.51 0.49 11.83
CA PHE A 391 -3.52 0.22 13.27
C PHE A 391 -2.11 0.24 13.85
N HIS A 392 -2.01 0.53 15.14
CA HIS A 392 -0.81 0.25 15.93
C HIS A 392 -0.85 -1.21 16.41
N GLY A 393 0.29 -1.79 16.77
CA GLY A 393 0.33 -3.14 17.36
C GLY A 393 -0.52 -3.30 18.64
N SER A 394 -0.80 -2.19 19.34
CA SER A 394 -1.75 -2.15 20.47
C SER A 394 -3.23 -2.26 20.07
N GLY A 395 -3.55 -2.27 18.78
CA GLY A 395 -4.91 -2.23 18.26
C GLY A 395 -5.45 -0.82 18.02
N ALA A 396 -4.77 0.24 18.49
CA ALA A 396 -5.24 1.62 18.33
C ALA A 396 -5.27 2.05 16.86
N MET A 397 -6.31 2.79 16.45
CA MET A 397 -6.51 3.23 15.07
C MET A 397 -5.56 4.37 14.66
N ARG A 398 -5.13 4.34 13.41
CA ARG A 398 -4.38 5.43 12.75
C ARG A 398 -5.33 6.26 11.91
N ILE A 399 -5.79 7.37 12.48
CA ILE A 399 -6.93 8.13 12.00
C ILE A 399 -6.51 9.10 10.89
N PRO A 400 -7.14 9.06 9.69
CA PRO A 400 -6.82 9.94 8.57
C PRO A 400 -7.46 11.33 8.75
N VAL A 401 -6.92 12.15 9.64
CA VAL A 401 -7.44 13.49 9.90
C VAL A 401 -7.21 14.42 8.71
N SER A 402 -8.27 15.03 8.18
CA SER A 402 -8.20 16.03 7.12
C SER A 402 -7.83 17.40 7.71
N PRO A 403 -7.03 18.22 7.00
CA PRO A 403 -6.82 19.61 7.39
C PRO A 403 -8.11 20.45 7.25
N LEU A 404 -9.08 20.00 6.46
CA LEU A 404 -10.36 20.67 6.26
C LEU A 404 -11.20 20.63 7.54
N LYS A 405 -11.94 21.71 7.78
CA LYS A 405 -12.81 21.88 8.95
C LYS A 405 -14.27 21.66 8.57
N ILE A 406 -15.08 21.17 9.50
CA ILE A 406 -16.52 20.94 9.31
C ILE A 406 -17.38 22.23 9.44
N GLY A 407 -16.74 23.39 9.68
CA GLY A 407 -17.42 24.65 9.97
C GLY A 407 -17.90 24.79 11.42
N LEU A 408 -18.26 26.01 11.82
CA LEU A 408 -18.83 26.34 13.14
C LEU A 408 -20.35 26.56 13.02
N GLY A 409 -21.03 26.58 14.17
CA GLY A 409 -22.48 26.77 14.25
C GLY A 409 -23.29 25.49 14.07
N LYS A 410 -24.62 25.66 14.05
CA LYS A 410 -25.59 24.58 13.83
C LYS A 410 -25.60 24.13 12.35
N PRO A 411 -26.15 22.93 12.06
CA PRO A 411 -26.49 22.55 10.69
C PRO A 411 -27.41 23.58 10.01
N HIS A 412 -27.23 23.83 8.71
CA HIS A 412 -28.09 24.69 7.89
C HIS A 412 -28.30 24.12 6.48
N ALA A 413 -29.38 24.53 5.80
CA ALA A 413 -29.82 23.93 4.54
C ALA A 413 -28.80 23.97 3.38
N GLU A 414 -27.93 24.99 3.33
CA GLU A 414 -26.93 25.15 2.27
C GLU A 414 -25.63 24.34 2.46
N GLU A 415 -25.48 23.58 3.55
CA GLU A 415 -24.27 22.75 3.76
C GLU A 415 -24.45 21.30 3.31
N THR A 416 -23.33 20.59 3.14
CA THR A 416 -23.37 19.17 2.78
C THR A 416 -23.88 18.33 3.94
N ALA A 417 -24.61 17.25 3.65
CA ALA A 417 -25.13 16.35 4.67
C ALA A 417 -24.01 15.76 5.55
N THR A 418 -22.82 15.52 4.99
CA THR A 418 -21.65 15.08 5.74
C THR A 418 -21.19 16.10 6.79
N ASN A 419 -21.24 17.40 6.48
CA ASN A 419 -20.89 18.45 7.44
C ASN A 419 -21.97 18.59 8.52
N SER A 420 -23.26 18.55 8.14
CA SER A 420 -24.38 18.52 9.09
C SER A 420 -24.25 17.36 10.06
N ALA A 421 -24.02 16.14 9.56
CA ALA A 421 -23.85 14.95 10.37
C ALA A 421 -22.63 15.03 11.31
N SER A 422 -21.53 15.63 10.84
CA SER A 422 -20.34 15.87 11.67
C SER A 422 -20.58 16.92 12.76
N LYS A 423 -21.41 17.94 12.50
CA LYS A 423 -21.82 18.93 13.50
C LYS A 423 -22.75 18.32 14.56
N ASN A 424 -23.62 17.40 14.18
CA ASN A 424 -24.44 16.65 15.15
C ASN A 424 -23.55 15.78 16.05
N VAL A 425 -22.58 15.06 15.47
CA VAL A 425 -21.57 14.31 16.23
C VAL A 425 -20.77 15.21 17.18
N ARG A 426 -20.39 16.42 16.75
CA ARG A 426 -19.74 17.40 17.62
C ARG A 426 -20.57 17.69 18.85
N GLN A 427 -21.87 17.93 18.67
CA GLN A 427 -22.76 18.25 19.78
C GLN A 427 -22.79 17.09 20.79
N LEU A 428 -22.99 15.85 20.32
CA LEU A 428 -23.00 14.66 21.17
C LEU A 428 -21.72 14.50 21.99
N LEU A 429 -20.56 14.65 21.35
CA LEU A 429 -19.26 14.50 22.02
C LEU A 429 -18.92 15.69 22.91
N PHE A 430 -19.39 16.89 22.57
CA PHE A 430 -19.22 18.07 23.42
C PHE A 430 -20.04 17.96 24.69
N GLU A 431 -21.31 17.57 24.60
CA GLU A 431 -22.18 17.35 25.77
C GLU A 431 -21.62 16.26 26.69
N LYS A 432 -21.05 15.19 26.12
CA LYS A 432 -20.51 14.07 26.90
C LYS A 432 -19.13 14.32 27.50
N TYR A 433 -18.23 14.98 26.77
CA TYR A 433 -16.81 15.09 27.15
C TYR A 433 -16.30 16.53 27.33
N GLY A 434 -17.13 17.54 27.06
CA GLY A 434 -16.73 18.95 27.11
C GLY A 434 -15.67 19.33 26.05
N ARG A 435 -15.51 18.53 24.99
CA ARG A 435 -14.49 18.73 23.95
C ARG A 435 -15.12 19.00 22.58
N ILE A 436 -14.72 20.09 21.95
CA ILE A 436 -15.16 20.43 20.60
C ILE A 436 -14.36 19.66 19.54
N THR A 437 -15.06 19.13 18.54
CA THR A 437 -14.46 18.47 17.36
C THR A 437 -14.48 19.43 16.16
N ILE A 438 -13.41 19.49 15.37
CA ILE A 438 -13.28 20.55 14.33
C ILE A 438 -12.91 20.04 12.94
N ASN A 439 -12.31 18.85 12.84
CA ASN A 439 -11.75 18.33 11.61
C ASN A 439 -12.72 17.40 10.89
N ASN A 440 -12.67 17.44 9.55
CA ASN A 440 -13.12 16.35 8.70
C ASN A 440 -12.06 15.24 8.64
N PHE A 441 -12.39 14.13 7.98
CA PHE A 441 -11.48 13.01 7.74
C PHE A 441 -11.22 12.84 6.24
N MET A 442 -10.08 12.23 5.89
CA MET A 442 -9.72 12.00 4.49
C MET A 442 -10.53 10.84 3.94
N HIS A 443 -10.88 10.93 2.65
CA HIS A 443 -11.58 9.87 1.91
C HIS A 443 -10.60 8.77 1.49
N THR A 444 -10.14 8.01 2.48
CA THR A 444 -9.20 6.88 2.36
C THR A 444 -9.86 5.61 2.89
N PRO A 445 -9.23 4.44 2.83
CA PRO A 445 -9.68 3.31 3.64
C PRO A 445 -9.76 3.73 5.11
N LEU A 446 -10.88 3.41 5.74
CA LEU A 446 -11.22 3.90 7.07
C LEU A 446 -11.00 2.76 8.07
N PRO A 447 -9.95 2.77 8.92
CA PRO A 447 -9.85 1.80 10.01
C PRO A 447 -11.05 1.87 10.93
N GLN A 448 -11.63 0.73 11.28
CA GLN A 448 -12.78 0.62 12.15
C GLN A 448 -12.47 -0.34 13.31
N GLN A 449 -13.18 -0.15 14.42
CA GLN A 449 -13.12 -1.03 15.59
C GLN A 449 -14.55 -1.43 15.98
N ARG A 450 -14.89 -2.70 15.75
CA ARG A 450 -16.25 -3.25 15.92
C ARG A 450 -16.73 -3.10 17.37
N ALA A 451 -15.90 -3.42 18.35
CA ALA A 451 -16.21 -3.27 19.77
C ALA A 451 -16.47 -1.80 20.14
N THR A 452 -15.67 -0.87 19.61
CA THR A 452 -15.86 0.56 19.83
C THR A 452 -17.15 1.08 19.21
N LEU A 453 -17.53 0.57 18.02
CA LEU A 453 -18.80 0.91 17.39
C LEU A 453 -20.01 0.41 18.20
N ARG A 454 -19.94 -0.80 18.77
CA ARG A 454 -20.97 -1.32 19.69
C ARG A 454 -21.08 -0.48 20.98
N GLU A 455 -19.94 -0.03 21.51
CA GLU A 455 -19.93 0.88 22.66
C GLU A 455 -20.64 2.20 22.33
N LEU A 456 -20.44 2.73 21.12
CA LEU A 456 -21.11 3.94 20.64
C LEU A 456 -22.62 3.74 20.47
N GLU A 457 -23.08 2.57 20.02
CA GLU A 457 -24.53 2.23 19.98
C GLU A 457 -25.19 2.29 21.35
N VAL A 458 -24.53 1.76 22.37
CA VAL A 458 -25.01 1.84 23.76
C VAL A 458 -24.95 3.28 24.28
N MET A 459 -23.98 4.06 23.80
CA MET A 459 -23.73 5.43 24.26
C MET A 459 -24.71 6.46 23.69
N PHE A 460 -25.10 6.30 22.42
CA PHE A 460 -25.97 7.22 21.69
C PHE A 460 -27.12 6.48 20.98
N PRO A 461 -27.93 5.71 21.72
CA PRO A 461 -28.91 4.79 21.13
C PRO A 461 -29.98 5.53 20.32
N GLU A 462 -30.44 6.69 20.80
CA GLU A 462 -31.49 7.48 20.14
C GLU A 462 -31.01 8.09 18.82
N ASP A 463 -29.81 8.67 18.78
CA ASP A 463 -29.24 9.29 17.58
C ASP A 463 -28.88 8.26 16.52
N ILE A 464 -28.35 7.11 16.95
CA ILE A 464 -28.03 6.00 16.05
C ILE A 464 -29.32 5.40 15.51
N ALA A 465 -30.31 5.06 16.35
CA ALA A 465 -31.58 4.51 15.88
C ALA A 465 -32.32 5.45 14.92
N ARG A 466 -32.32 6.75 15.20
CA ARG A 466 -32.90 7.77 14.31
C ARG A 466 -32.20 7.78 12.95
N THR A 467 -30.87 7.74 12.93
CA THR A 467 -30.09 7.72 11.69
C THR A 467 -30.29 6.40 10.94
N THR A 468 -30.26 5.26 11.64
CA THR A 468 -30.52 3.92 11.07
C THR A 468 -31.88 3.87 10.36
N ALA A 469 -32.90 4.49 10.94
CA ALA A 469 -34.25 4.53 10.36
C ALA A 469 -34.43 5.57 9.23
N SER A 470 -33.43 6.41 8.95
CA SER A 470 -33.54 7.48 7.97
C SER A 470 -33.36 6.94 6.55
N ARG A 471 -34.46 6.82 5.79
CA ARG A 471 -34.45 6.28 4.42
C ARG A 471 -33.61 7.11 3.45
N PHE A 472 -33.65 8.43 3.58
CA PHE A 472 -32.81 9.36 2.84
C PHE A 472 -31.92 10.12 3.82
N ARG A 473 -30.87 10.76 3.29
CA ARG A 473 -30.05 11.64 4.13
C ARG A 473 -30.93 12.65 4.84
N SER A 474 -30.52 13.06 6.04
CA SER A 474 -31.21 14.07 6.82
C SER A 474 -30.20 15.00 7.50
N PRO A 475 -30.50 16.29 7.66
CA PRO A 475 -29.68 17.18 8.48
C PRO A 475 -29.60 16.75 9.96
N GLN A 476 -30.43 15.82 10.42
CA GLN A 476 -30.39 15.24 11.78
C GLN A 476 -29.58 13.94 11.89
N ASP A 477 -29.05 13.44 10.78
CA ASP A 477 -28.20 12.25 10.76
C ASP A 477 -26.93 12.46 11.59
N ILE A 478 -26.33 11.35 12.01
CA ILE A 478 -24.93 11.32 12.44
C ILE A 478 -24.11 10.45 11.49
N ALA A 479 -22.83 10.75 11.37
CA ALA A 479 -21.90 9.94 10.58
C ALA A 479 -21.09 9.06 11.53
N MET A 480 -21.42 7.76 11.55
CA MET A 480 -20.96 6.82 12.58
C MET A 480 -19.50 6.37 12.38
N THR A 481 -19.12 6.02 11.15
CA THR A 481 -17.86 5.31 10.85
C THR A 481 -16.62 6.18 10.96
N ALA A 482 -16.61 7.39 10.38
CA ALA A 482 -15.50 8.31 10.49
C ALA A 482 -15.75 9.37 11.57
N PRO A 483 -16.76 10.26 11.46
CA PRO A 483 -16.90 11.35 12.43
C PRO A 483 -17.09 10.91 13.88
N LEU A 484 -18.08 10.06 14.18
CA LEU A 484 -18.35 9.65 15.56
C LEU A 484 -17.21 8.77 16.12
N LEU A 485 -16.88 7.68 15.43
CA LEU A 485 -15.85 6.75 15.86
C LEU A 485 -14.49 7.42 16.06
N TYR A 486 -14.02 8.22 15.10
CA TYR A 486 -12.68 8.79 15.18
C TYR A 486 -12.55 9.90 16.20
N GLN A 487 -13.55 10.77 16.30
CA GLN A 487 -13.51 11.81 17.32
C GLN A 487 -13.58 11.18 18.72
N TYR A 488 -14.42 10.15 18.90
CA TYR A 488 -14.44 9.36 20.13
C TYR A 488 -13.08 8.71 20.44
N ALA A 489 -12.46 8.09 19.43
CA ALA A 489 -11.16 7.44 19.57
C ALA A 489 -10.03 8.42 19.90
N LEU A 490 -10.03 9.62 19.31
CA LEU A 490 -9.09 10.69 19.61
C LEU A 490 -9.27 11.22 21.05
N ILE A 491 -10.51 11.33 21.53
CA ILE A 491 -10.82 11.79 22.89
C ILE A 491 -10.37 10.76 23.93
N THR A 492 -10.54 9.47 23.63
CA THR A 492 -10.33 8.37 24.60
C THR A 492 -8.99 7.65 24.46
N GLY A 493 -8.14 8.03 23.52
CA GLY A 493 -6.84 7.40 23.29
C GLY A 493 -6.91 6.04 22.56
N ARG A 494 -8.05 5.69 21.97
CA ARG A 494 -8.21 4.49 21.12
C ARG A 494 -7.73 4.70 19.68
N GLY A 495 -7.38 5.94 19.30
CA GLY A 495 -6.80 6.23 18.00
C GLY A 495 -6.03 7.54 17.97
N PHE A 496 -5.10 7.64 17.03
CA PHE A 496 -4.18 8.76 16.90
C PHE A 496 -4.16 9.26 15.45
N ALA A 497 -4.03 10.58 15.28
CA ALA A 497 -3.95 11.17 13.95
C ALA A 497 -2.73 10.64 13.18
N ALA A 498 -2.94 10.24 11.94
CA ALA A 498 -1.92 9.73 11.04
C ALA A 498 -1.92 10.48 9.71
N LYS A 499 -0.76 10.48 9.05
CA LYS A 499 -0.57 11.08 7.72
C LYS A 499 -0.55 9.99 6.66
N PHE A 500 -1.26 10.24 5.57
CA PHE A 500 -1.33 9.37 4.41
C PHE A 500 -0.97 10.13 3.15
N LYS A 501 -0.29 9.47 2.21
CA LYS A 501 -0.08 10.01 0.87
C LYS A 501 -1.34 9.74 0.05
N PHE A 502 -2.26 10.68 0.06
CA PHE A 502 -3.54 10.56 -0.63
C PHE A 502 -3.66 11.51 -1.82
N ARG A 503 -4.43 11.11 -2.83
CA ARG A 503 -4.83 11.98 -3.94
C ARG A 503 -6.32 11.82 -4.27
N TYR A 504 -7.06 12.91 -4.14
CA TYR A 504 -8.40 13.03 -4.73
C TYR A 504 -8.30 13.58 -6.16
N VAL A 505 -9.04 12.97 -7.08
CA VAL A 505 -9.20 13.41 -8.47
C VAL A 505 -10.69 13.47 -8.79
N ASN A 506 -11.19 14.66 -9.11
CA ASN A 506 -12.47 14.78 -9.78
C ASN A 506 -12.21 14.63 -11.29
N ILE A 507 -12.73 13.55 -11.90
CA ILE A 507 -12.49 13.15 -13.29
C ILE A 507 -13.12 14.12 -14.29
N SER A 508 -14.14 14.87 -13.86
CA SER A 508 -14.85 15.87 -14.67
C SER A 508 -14.10 17.21 -14.74
N ARG A 509 -13.02 17.40 -13.97
CA ARG A 509 -12.27 18.66 -13.97
C ARG A 509 -11.30 18.76 -15.16
N PRO A 510 -11.06 19.98 -15.69
CA PRO A 510 -10.09 20.19 -16.78
C PRO A 510 -8.67 19.73 -16.46
N ASP A 511 -8.29 19.64 -15.17
CA ASP A 511 -6.96 19.18 -14.75
C ASP A 511 -6.88 17.68 -14.44
N ALA A 512 -7.94 16.90 -14.71
CA ALA A 512 -8.01 15.47 -14.42
C ALA A 512 -6.89 14.68 -15.10
N ASP A 513 -6.71 14.82 -16.42
CA ASP A 513 -5.71 14.04 -17.19
C ASP A 513 -4.30 14.22 -16.62
N LYS A 514 -3.91 15.47 -16.32
CA LYS A 514 -2.62 15.78 -15.68
C LYS A 514 -2.45 15.09 -14.32
N ARG A 515 -3.53 14.93 -13.54
CA ARG A 515 -3.49 14.26 -12.24
C ARG A 515 -3.42 12.74 -12.40
N LEU A 516 -4.16 12.17 -13.35
CA LEU A 516 -4.12 10.75 -13.68
C LEU A 516 -2.74 10.35 -14.20
N ASP A 517 -2.14 11.13 -15.10
CA ASP A 517 -0.77 10.95 -15.57
C ASP A 517 0.25 11.00 -14.42
N ASN A 518 0.03 11.88 -13.44
CA ASN A 518 0.88 11.94 -12.25
C ASN A 518 0.79 10.66 -11.41
N LEU A 519 -0.42 10.11 -11.26
CA LEU A 519 -0.67 8.86 -10.54
C LEU A 519 0.03 7.69 -11.24
N LEU A 520 -0.18 7.53 -12.56
CA LEU A 520 0.44 6.48 -13.38
C LEU A 520 1.97 6.56 -13.34
N ARG A 521 2.52 7.76 -13.54
CA ARG A 521 3.97 7.95 -13.65
C ARG A 521 4.69 7.77 -12.32
N THR A 522 4.11 8.23 -11.22
CA THR A 522 4.83 8.28 -9.93
C THR A 522 4.50 7.15 -8.97
N ARG A 523 3.28 6.58 -9.05
CA ARG A 523 2.75 5.55 -8.13
C ARG A 523 3.14 5.76 -6.65
N ARG A 524 3.21 7.03 -6.23
CA ARG A 524 3.78 7.43 -4.92
C ARG A 524 2.74 7.56 -3.81
N PHE A 525 1.46 7.48 -4.15
CA PHE A 525 0.34 7.65 -3.23
C PHE A 525 -0.04 6.30 -2.64
N ASP A 526 -0.34 6.29 -1.35
CA ASP A 526 -0.86 5.13 -0.62
C ASP A 526 -2.26 4.81 -1.14
N PHE A 527 -3.07 5.86 -1.27
CA PHE A 527 -4.45 5.78 -1.71
C PHE A 527 -4.78 6.91 -2.68
N PHE A 528 -5.77 6.68 -3.52
CA PHE A 528 -6.40 7.74 -4.29
C PHE A 528 -7.89 7.46 -4.43
N CYS A 529 -8.65 8.52 -4.72
CA CYS A 529 -10.07 8.44 -5.01
C CYS A 529 -10.35 9.16 -6.32
N LEU A 530 -11.18 8.54 -7.14
CA LEU A 530 -11.66 9.07 -8.41
C LEU A 530 -13.16 9.30 -8.27
N ASN A 531 -13.64 10.49 -8.61
CA ASN A 531 -15.06 10.81 -8.49
C ASN A 531 -15.49 11.70 -9.66
N ASP A 532 -16.75 11.65 -10.05
CA ASP A 532 -17.31 12.34 -11.22
C ASP A 532 -18.50 13.24 -10.82
N VAL A 533 -18.19 14.30 -10.08
CA VAL A 533 -19.21 15.20 -9.54
C VAL A 533 -19.72 16.19 -10.59
N ASN A 534 -21.03 16.18 -10.84
CA ASN A 534 -21.77 17.11 -11.72
C ASN A 534 -21.38 17.02 -13.21
N VAL A 535 -21.32 15.81 -13.77
CA VAL A 535 -21.04 15.61 -15.19
C VAL A 535 -22.27 15.91 -16.06
N PRO A 536 -22.18 16.84 -17.03
CA PRO A 536 -23.24 17.04 -18.02
C PRO A 536 -23.50 15.77 -18.85
N PRO A 537 -24.74 15.44 -19.24
CA PRO A 537 -25.06 14.24 -20.01
C PRO A 537 -24.15 13.99 -21.23
N GLU A 538 -23.78 15.05 -21.94
CA GLU A 538 -22.92 15.03 -23.12
C GLU A 538 -21.45 14.65 -22.83
N GLU A 539 -20.99 14.77 -21.59
CA GLU A 539 -19.61 14.44 -21.18
C GLU A 539 -19.50 13.06 -20.48
N ARG A 540 -20.63 12.43 -20.13
CA ARG A 540 -20.65 11.18 -19.32
C ARG A 540 -19.87 10.04 -19.96
N GLU A 541 -20.02 9.84 -21.27
CA GLU A 541 -19.29 8.79 -21.98
C GLU A 541 -17.77 9.04 -21.97
N ALA A 542 -17.34 10.28 -22.22
CA ALA A 542 -15.93 10.65 -22.21
C ALA A 542 -15.31 10.50 -20.81
N VAL A 543 -16.05 10.88 -19.75
CA VAL A 543 -15.64 10.70 -18.35
C VAL A 543 -15.53 9.21 -17.99
N SER A 544 -16.51 8.40 -18.39
CA SER A 544 -16.52 6.95 -18.20
C SER A 544 -15.31 6.29 -18.86
N LEU A 545 -15.07 6.59 -20.14
CA LEU A 545 -13.92 6.07 -20.90
C LEU A 545 -12.58 6.49 -20.27
N ARG A 546 -12.46 7.75 -19.82
CA ARG A 546 -11.27 8.25 -19.12
C ARG A 546 -11.00 7.48 -17.83
N MET A 547 -12.04 7.29 -17.00
CA MET A 547 -11.93 6.55 -15.74
C MET A 547 -11.54 5.09 -16.00
N HIS A 548 -12.26 4.42 -16.90
CA HIS A 548 -12.00 3.02 -17.24
C HIS A 548 -10.59 2.81 -17.80
N SER A 549 -10.15 3.66 -18.74
CA SER A 549 -8.81 3.58 -19.33
C SER A 549 -7.71 3.76 -18.27
N PHE A 550 -7.89 4.69 -17.34
CA PHE A 550 -6.95 4.87 -16.24
C PHE A 550 -6.93 3.65 -15.31
N LEU A 551 -8.09 3.10 -14.96
CA LEU A 551 -8.18 1.99 -14.02
C LEU A 551 -7.64 0.68 -14.62
N GLU A 552 -7.88 0.40 -15.89
CA GLU A 552 -7.24 -0.72 -16.61
C GLU A 552 -5.72 -0.54 -16.67
N GLU A 553 -5.24 0.68 -16.95
CA GLU A 553 -3.79 0.93 -16.96
C GLU A 553 -3.17 0.79 -15.55
N TYR A 554 -3.89 1.22 -14.50
CA TYR A 554 -3.37 1.19 -13.13
C TYR A 554 -3.41 -0.21 -12.50
N PHE A 555 -4.49 -0.97 -12.78
CA PHE A 555 -4.82 -2.28 -12.22
C PHE A 555 -5.20 -3.29 -13.34
N PRO A 556 -4.23 -3.66 -14.20
CA PRO A 556 -4.49 -4.45 -15.41
C PRO A 556 -4.71 -5.95 -15.16
N ILE A 557 -4.49 -6.43 -13.94
CA ILE A 557 -4.52 -7.85 -13.61
C ILE A 557 -5.82 -8.15 -12.87
N PRO A 558 -6.69 -9.03 -13.41
CA PRO A 558 -7.90 -9.45 -12.74
C PRO A 558 -7.64 -10.04 -11.36
N SER A 559 -8.53 -9.75 -10.42
CA SER A 559 -8.54 -10.38 -9.11
C SER A 559 -9.18 -11.78 -9.17
N GLN A 560 -8.95 -12.59 -8.13
CA GLN A 560 -9.60 -13.90 -8.00
C GLN A 560 -11.13 -13.82 -7.82
N PHE A 561 -11.67 -12.62 -7.58
CA PHE A 561 -13.10 -12.37 -7.37
C PHE A 561 -13.84 -12.05 -8.68
N GLU A 562 -13.15 -12.10 -9.82
CA GLU A 562 -13.76 -11.87 -11.13
C GLU A 562 -14.09 -13.21 -11.80
N LYS A 563 -15.30 -13.32 -12.36
CA LYS A 563 -15.70 -14.50 -13.13
C LYS A 563 -14.71 -14.73 -14.28
N LYS A 564 -14.32 -16.00 -14.48
CA LYS A 564 -13.50 -16.39 -15.63
C LYS A 564 -14.33 -16.22 -16.91
N SER A 565 -13.82 -15.42 -17.83
CA SER A 565 -14.38 -15.22 -19.18
C SER A 565 -14.31 -16.47 -20.05
#